data_AF-A0A8S2FSV1-F1
#
_entry.id   AF-A0A8S2FSV1-F1
#
_cell.length_a   1.000
_cell.length_b   1.000
_cell.length_c   1.000
_cell.angle_alpha   90.00
_cell.angle_beta   90.00
_cell.angle_gamma   90.00
#
_symmetry.space_group_name_H-M   'P 1'
#
loop_
_entity.id
_entity.type
_entity.pdbx_description
1 polymer ?
#
loop_
_entity_poly.entity_id
_entity_poly.type
_entity_poly.pdbx_seq_one_letter_code
_entity_poly.pdbx_strand_id
1 'polypeptide(L)'
;MSEHLRDEAKRAVDRVLARCNSKRSELDEDARVCYGILHMNSLESTVEFLTVCTRMYPKSSFFLELRGSLYSFLAKYEQGLVDINTALQLVPNDAKLLYSRAAMLRLCEHVDPNETVAAYNTFLKYAPIDYRKIPEAYYSIASCYFLNSAVEHNVELAEKYYEKGIEAEKHQLPLFLPYGSNHKLMLSQIFHTKSKTSDISVIETETNTQKPKSRLTDPRRIDIIQSHRKCIAEARNITSSMNYLTRTVKPRLHQNSPASLIGLKAITLREMNPMKDHVYQGYVLSVTIFEQSPTVEPSVWLPVEDDNGDLERLFIYNIPPSEGRQLITDTYTYGAKMSILNPYMRFTADRKPGIRVDDVSSIILQGDTHNVKNMCRCCGKANATKTCSNCRSARYCSVECQRMDWKQYGHKLICN
;
A
#
# COMPACT_ATOMS: atom_id res chain seq x y z
N MET A 1 6.32 26.12 -12.69
CA MET A 1 5.74 26.88 -13.81
C MET A 1 4.47 27.53 -13.32
N SER A 2 4.35 28.85 -13.39
CA SER A 2 3.10 29.55 -13.05
C SER A 2 1.97 29.06 -13.97
N GLU A 3 0.74 29.08 -13.48
CA GLU A 3 -0.45 28.68 -14.25
C GLU A 3 -0.56 29.46 -15.57
N HIS A 4 -0.21 30.75 -15.52
CA HIS A 4 -0.13 31.64 -16.68
C HIS A 4 0.80 31.13 -17.80
N LEU A 5 2.03 30.72 -17.46
CA LEU A 5 2.99 30.20 -18.45
C LEU A 5 2.51 28.89 -19.08
N ARG A 6 1.79 28.06 -18.32
CA ARG A 6 1.21 26.81 -18.84
C ARG A 6 0.16 27.12 -19.90
N ASP A 7 -0.70 28.10 -19.64
CA ASP A 7 -1.78 28.48 -20.57
C ASP A 7 -1.24 29.17 -21.82
N GLU A 8 -0.18 29.97 -21.69
CA GLU A 8 0.53 30.52 -22.85
C GLU A 8 1.13 29.42 -23.73
N ALA A 9 1.77 28.43 -23.13
CA ALA A 9 2.34 27.30 -23.84
C ALA A 9 1.25 26.50 -24.58
N LYS A 10 0.11 26.22 -23.93
CA LYS A 10 -1.03 25.55 -24.56
C LYS A 10 -1.55 26.33 -25.76
N ARG A 11 -1.81 27.64 -25.60
CA ARG A 11 -2.26 28.50 -26.71
C ARG A 11 -1.26 28.52 -27.87
N ALA A 12 0.04 28.50 -27.59
CA ALA A 12 1.06 28.45 -28.64
C ALA A 12 1.01 27.12 -29.41
N VAL A 13 0.94 26.00 -28.69
CA VAL A 13 0.83 24.66 -29.28
C VAL A 13 -0.45 24.53 -30.13
N ASP A 14 -1.60 24.97 -29.61
CA ASP A 14 -2.88 24.91 -30.34
C ASP A 14 -2.84 25.70 -31.66
N ARG A 15 -2.22 26.89 -31.65
CA ARG A 15 -2.03 27.68 -32.87
C ARG A 15 -1.15 26.96 -33.89
N VAL A 16 -0.09 26.31 -33.46
CA VAL A 16 0.80 25.54 -34.35
C VAL A 16 0.06 24.35 -34.93
N LEU A 17 -0.64 23.56 -34.11
CA LEU A 17 -1.44 22.42 -34.58
C LEU A 17 -2.51 22.84 -35.59
N ALA A 18 -3.21 23.94 -35.33
CA ALA A 18 -4.21 24.50 -36.25
C ALA A 18 -3.57 24.91 -37.58
N ARG A 19 -2.39 25.55 -37.56
CA ARG A 19 -1.65 25.95 -38.76
C ARG A 19 -1.13 24.76 -39.56
N CYS A 20 -0.67 23.70 -38.88
CA CYS A 20 -0.20 22.48 -39.52
C CYS A 20 -1.35 21.72 -40.20
N ASN A 21 -2.59 21.88 -39.73
CA ASN A 21 -3.81 21.28 -40.31
C ASN A 21 -3.65 19.77 -40.59
N SER A 22 -3.05 19.05 -39.64
CA SER A 22 -2.77 17.61 -39.73
C SER A 22 -1.86 17.17 -40.88
N LYS A 23 -1.17 18.11 -41.54
CA LYS A 23 -0.10 17.80 -42.49
C LYS A 23 1.14 17.35 -41.72
N ARG A 24 1.63 16.15 -42.03
CA ARG A 24 2.80 15.58 -41.36
C ARG A 24 4.05 16.42 -41.63
N SER A 25 4.70 16.86 -40.56
CA SER A 25 5.97 17.58 -40.55
C SER A 25 6.63 17.46 -39.18
N GLU A 26 7.92 17.73 -39.09
CA GLU A 26 8.64 17.78 -37.80
C GLU A 26 7.97 18.76 -36.82
N LEU A 27 7.57 19.95 -37.31
CA LEU A 27 6.86 20.94 -36.50
C LEU A 27 5.50 20.45 -35.98
N ASP A 28 4.74 19.69 -36.79
CA ASP A 28 3.48 19.08 -36.36
C ASP A 28 3.72 17.97 -35.33
N GLU A 29 4.76 17.15 -35.53
CA GLU A 29 5.16 16.11 -34.57
C GLU A 29 5.55 16.72 -33.21
N ASP A 30 6.44 17.71 -33.21
CA ASP A 30 6.89 18.40 -32.00
C ASP A 30 5.72 19.07 -31.27
N ALA A 31 4.84 19.75 -32.00
CA ALA A 31 3.67 20.39 -31.42
C ALA A 31 2.74 19.35 -30.76
N ARG A 32 2.57 18.16 -31.36
CA ARG A 32 1.77 17.07 -30.77
C ARG A 32 2.44 16.47 -29.54
N VAL A 33 3.76 16.36 -29.51
CA VAL A 33 4.51 15.93 -28.31
C VAL A 33 4.29 16.94 -27.18
N CYS A 34 4.43 18.24 -27.46
CA CYS A 34 4.16 19.30 -26.50
C CYS A 34 2.71 19.25 -25.99
N TYR A 35 1.74 19.03 -26.88
CA TYR A 35 0.34 18.89 -26.50
C TYR A 35 0.15 17.73 -25.50
N GLY A 36 0.70 16.55 -25.81
CA GLY A 36 0.62 15.39 -24.92
C GLY A 36 1.17 15.69 -23.51
N ILE A 37 2.30 16.39 -23.41
CA ILE A 37 2.92 16.76 -22.13
C ILE A 37 2.09 17.81 -21.37
N LEU A 38 1.54 18.82 -22.06
CA LEU A 38 0.77 19.90 -21.43
C LEU A 38 -0.61 19.45 -20.94
N HIS A 39 -1.15 18.38 -21.52
CA HIS A 39 -2.49 17.85 -21.24
C HIS A 39 -2.49 16.59 -20.36
N MET A 40 -1.37 16.22 -19.73
CA MET A 40 -1.25 15.07 -18.81
C MET A 40 -2.25 15.05 -17.64
N ASN A 41 -2.97 16.13 -17.34
CA ASN A 41 -4.04 16.16 -16.34
C ASN A 41 -5.40 15.64 -16.85
N SER A 42 -5.57 15.55 -18.17
CA SER A 42 -6.78 15.07 -18.84
C SER A 42 -6.47 13.74 -19.50
N LEU A 43 -6.35 12.69 -18.69
CA LEU A 43 -5.73 11.42 -19.07
C LEU A 43 -6.43 10.77 -20.27
N GLU A 44 -7.74 10.61 -20.22
CA GLU A 44 -8.53 9.92 -21.25
C GLU A 44 -8.50 10.64 -22.59
N SER A 45 -8.76 11.94 -22.62
CA SER A 45 -8.73 12.73 -23.86
C SER A 45 -7.32 12.82 -24.45
N THR A 46 -6.30 12.83 -23.60
CA THR A 46 -4.91 12.82 -24.07
C THR A 46 -4.53 11.45 -24.64
N VAL A 47 -5.03 10.35 -24.07
CA VAL A 47 -4.85 9.00 -24.66
C VAL A 47 -5.51 8.90 -26.04
N GLU A 48 -6.70 9.46 -26.22
CA GLU A 48 -7.37 9.51 -27.53
C GLU A 48 -6.54 10.32 -28.54
N PHE A 49 -6.07 11.50 -28.15
CA PHE A 49 -5.20 12.33 -28.96
C PHE A 49 -3.92 11.59 -29.37
N LEU A 50 -3.20 10.99 -28.41
CA LEU A 50 -1.99 10.22 -28.67
C LEU A 50 -2.25 8.97 -29.52
N THR A 51 -3.46 8.42 -29.48
CA THR A 51 -3.85 7.32 -30.37
C THR A 51 -3.92 7.74 -31.82
N VAL A 52 -4.33 8.98 -32.11
CA VAL A 52 -4.20 9.55 -33.44
C VAL A 52 -2.73 9.79 -33.78
N CYS A 53 -1.94 10.34 -32.86
CA CYS A 53 -0.52 10.63 -33.07
C CYS A 53 0.29 9.37 -33.39
N THR A 54 0.08 8.25 -32.69
CA THR A 54 0.77 6.97 -32.95
C THR A 54 0.45 6.39 -34.34
N ARG A 55 -0.74 6.68 -34.90
CA ARG A 55 -1.08 6.30 -36.28
C ARG A 55 -0.46 7.24 -37.31
N MET A 56 -0.34 8.53 -36.98
CA MET A 56 0.29 9.54 -37.85
C MET A 56 1.81 9.37 -37.90
N TYR A 57 2.42 9.05 -36.77
CA TYR A 57 3.87 8.95 -36.55
C TYR A 57 4.22 7.58 -35.95
N PRO A 58 4.07 6.48 -36.71
CA PRO A 58 4.21 5.11 -36.18
C PRO A 58 5.64 4.74 -35.76
N LYS A 59 6.63 5.54 -36.16
CA LYS A 59 8.05 5.35 -35.79
C LYS A 59 8.49 6.24 -34.62
N SER A 60 7.58 7.01 -34.04
CA SER A 60 7.88 7.91 -32.94
C SER A 60 7.72 7.17 -31.61
N SER A 61 8.84 6.86 -30.95
CA SER A 61 8.84 6.23 -29.63
C SER A 61 8.23 7.15 -28.57
N PHE A 62 8.30 8.48 -28.75
CA PHE A 62 7.75 9.46 -27.82
C PHE A 62 6.24 9.33 -27.62
N PHE A 63 5.46 9.16 -28.69
CA PHE A 63 4.00 9.01 -28.56
C PHE A 63 3.61 7.70 -27.87
N LEU A 64 4.35 6.62 -28.13
CA LEU A 64 4.17 5.34 -27.46
C LEU A 64 4.53 5.44 -25.98
N GLU A 65 5.65 6.09 -25.66
CA GLU A 65 6.11 6.31 -24.29
C GLU A 65 5.11 7.14 -23.47
N LEU A 66 4.64 8.26 -24.03
CA LEU A 66 3.65 9.12 -23.40
C LEU A 66 2.32 8.39 -23.20
N ARG A 67 1.83 7.66 -24.21
CA ARG A 67 0.56 6.94 -24.09
C ARG A 67 0.66 5.77 -23.12
N GLY A 68 1.75 5.01 -23.15
CA GLY A 68 2.02 3.94 -22.18
C GLY A 68 2.10 4.46 -20.74
N SER A 69 2.71 5.62 -20.54
CA SER A 69 2.72 6.30 -19.24
C SER A 69 1.32 6.73 -18.79
N LEU A 70 0.50 7.28 -19.68
CA LEU A 70 -0.90 7.63 -19.38
C LEU A 70 -1.75 6.40 -19.04
N TYR A 71 -1.60 5.31 -19.78
CA TYR A 71 -2.24 4.05 -19.43
C TYR A 71 -1.84 3.56 -18.03
N SER A 72 -0.59 3.76 -17.63
CA SER A 72 -0.14 3.46 -16.26
C SER A 72 -0.86 4.29 -15.20
N PHE A 73 -1.07 5.59 -15.45
CA PHE A 73 -1.85 6.45 -14.55
C PHE A 73 -3.33 6.05 -14.47
N LEU A 74 -3.87 5.52 -15.57
CA LEU A 74 -5.22 4.95 -15.64
C LEU A 74 -5.31 3.50 -15.11
N ALA A 75 -4.21 2.97 -14.54
CA ALA A 75 -4.08 1.57 -14.09
C ALA A 75 -4.35 0.51 -15.19
N LYS A 76 -4.21 0.88 -16.46
CA LYS A 76 -4.32 -0.01 -17.63
C LYS A 76 -2.95 -0.54 -18.05
N TYR A 77 -2.28 -1.24 -17.13
CA TYR A 77 -0.85 -1.59 -17.27
C TYR A 77 -0.56 -2.47 -18.48
N GLU A 78 -1.42 -3.42 -18.81
CA GLU A 78 -1.24 -4.32 -19.97
C GLU A 78 -1.22 -3.52 -21.29
N GLN A 79 -2.14 -2.57 -21.44
CA GLN A 79 -2.21 -1.71 -22.62
C GLN A 79 -0.97 -0.84 -22.77
N GLY A 80 -0.49 -0.26 -21.66
CA GLY A 80 0.73 0.53 -21.72
C GLY A 80 1.99 -0.33 -21.91
N LEU A 81 2.02 -1.59 -21.45
CA LEU A 81 3.12 -2.50 -21.70
C LEU A 81 3.26 -2.82 -23.19
N VAL A 82 2.14 -2.93 -23.92
CA VAL A 82 2.16 -3.05 -25.40
C VAL A 82 2.87 -1.86 -26.04
N ASP A 83 2.51 -0.64 -25.63
CA ASP A 83 3.14 0.58 -26.16
C ASP A 83 4.63 0.67 -25.80
N ILE A 84 4.99 0.41 -24.54
CA ILE A 84 6.38 0.46 -24.07
C ILE A 84 7.23 -0.62 -24.75
N ASN A 85 6.72 -1.84 -24.93
CA ASN A 85 7.43 -2.90 -25.64
C ASN A 85 7.64 -2.52 -27.11
N THR A 86 6.64 -1.90 -27.75
CA THR A 86 6.77 -1.40 -29.13
C THR A 86 7.81 -0.27 -29.20
N ALA A 87 7.81 0.64 -28.24
CA ALA A 87 8.80 1.71 -28.17
C ALA A 87 10.23 1.17 -27.97
N LEU A 88 10.40 0.11 -27.17
CA LEU A 88 11.69 -0.57 -26.97
C LEU A 88 12.19 -1.32 -28.22
N GLN A 89 11.29 -1.72 -29.13
CA GLN A 89 11.70 -2.25 -30.43
C GLN A 89 12.28 -1.15 -31.34
N LEU A 90 11.77 0.08 -31.22
CA LEU A 90 12.27 1.24 -31.98
C LEU A 90 13.55 1.82 -31.40
N VAL A 91 13.62 1.93 -30.07
CA VAL A 91 14.75 2.48 -29.33
C VAL A 91 15.19 1.47 -28.26
N PRO A 92 16.01 0.47 -28.63
CA PRO A 92 16.44 -0.56 -27.70
C PRO A 92 17.32 0.06 -26.61
N ASN A 93 17.27 -0.54 -25.42
CA ASN A 93 18.08 -0.18 -24.26
C ASN A 93 17.86 1.24 -23.71
N ASP A 94 16.82 1.96 -24.14
CA ASP A 94 16.48 3.24 -23.54
C ASP A 94 16.12 3.06 -22.05
N ALA A 95 16.87 3.71 -21.17
CA ALA A 95 16.74 3.54 -19.73
C ALA A 95 15.36 3.95 -19.20
N LYS A 96 14.72 4.97 -19.81
CA LYS A 96 13.39 5.46 -19.38
C LYS A 96 12.31 4.46 -19.75
N LEU A 97 12.36 3.90 -20.95
CA LEU A 97 11.45 2.85 -21.41
C LEU A 97 11.64 1.55 -20.62
N LEU A 98 12.89 1.14 -20.37
CA LEU A 98 13.20 -0.04 -19.56
C LEU A 98 12.67 0.09 -18.12
N TYR A 99 12.87 1.25 -17.49
CA TYR A 99 12.31 1.52 -16.16
C TYR A 99 10.78 1.50 -16.18
N SER A 100 10.17 2.15 -17.18
CA SER A 100 8.70 2.19 -17.32
C SER A 100 8.14 0.78 -17.47
N ARG A 101 8.74 -0.07 -18.31
CA ARG A 101 8.39 -1.48 -18.44
C ARG A 101 8.44 -2.21 -17.10
N ALA A 102 9.57 -2.11 -16.38
CA ALA A 102 9.75 -2.78 -15.09
C ALA A 102 8.73 -2.30 -14.03
N ALA A 103 8.48 -0.99 -13.98
CA ALA A 103 7.50 -0.40 -13.07
C ALA A 103 6.06 -0.84 -13.40
N MET A 104 5.72 -0.96 -14.68
CA MET A 104 4.41 -1.42 -15.13
C MET A 104 4.21 -2.90 -14.86
N LEU A 105 5.21 -3.75 -15.11
CA LEU A 105 5.18 -5.17 -14.76
C LEU A 105 4.94 -5.38 -13.27
N ARG A 106 5.61 -4.60 -12.41
CA ARG A 106 5.41 -4.62 -10.96
C ARG A 106 3.98 -4.27 -10.53
N LEU A 107 3.30 -3.40 -11.27
CA LEU A 107 1.94 -2.93 -10.96
C LEU A 107 0.84 -3.76 -11.64
N CYS A 108 1.19 -4.52 -12.67
CA CYS A 108 0.29 -5.40 -13.40
C CYS A 108 -0.12 -6.59 -12.52
N GLU A 109 -1.36 -7.04 -12.70
CA GLU A 109 -1.85 -8.24 -12.03
C GLU A 109 -1.26 -9.49 -12.68
N HIS A 110 -1.07 -10.56 -11.91
CA HIS A 110 -0.65 -11.88 -12.39
C HIS A 110 0.72 -11.96 -13.09
N VAL A 111 1.63 -11.00 -12.88
CA VAL A 111 3.02 -11.07 -13.38
C VAL A 111 3.92 -11.80 -12.38
N ASP A 112 4.78 -12.70 -12.90
CA ASP A 112 5.80 -13.36 -12.09
C ASP A 112 6.78 -12.32 -11.50
N PRO A 113 6.97 -12.28 -10.18
CA PRO A 113 7.96 -11.43 -9.54
C PRO A 113 9.37 -11.55 -10.15
N ASN A 114 9.76 -12.73 -10.64
CA ASN A 114 11.04 -12.93 -11.31
C ASN A 114 11.14 -12.17 -12.63
N GLU A 115 10.05 -12.07 -13.39
CA GLU A 115 10.00 -11.27 -14.61
C GLU A 115 10.16 -9.78 -14.29
N THR A 116 9.51 -9.31 -13.23
CA THR A 116 9.65 -7.93 -12.74
C THR A 116 11.10 -7.64 -12.31
N VAL A 117 11.71 -8.54 -11.54
CA VAL A 117 13.12 -8.41 -11.12
C VAL A 117 14.05 -8.43 -12.34
N ALA A 118 13.83 -9.30 -13.32
CA ALA A 118 14.61 -9.34 -14.56
C ALA A 118 14.48 -8.04 -15.37
N ALA A 119 13.28 -7.46 -15.42
CA ALA A 119 13.04 -6.18 -16.09
C ALA A 119 13.81 -5.04 -15.39
N TYR A 120 13.76 -4.95 -14.06
CA TYR A 120 14.54 -3.96 -13.32
C TYR A 120 16.05 -4.17 -13.47
N ASN A 121 16.54 -5.42 -13.48
CA ASN A 121 17.95 -5.70 -13.73
C ASN A 121 18.39 -5.30 -15.14
N THR A 122 17.51 -5.44 -16.14
CA THR A 122 17.77 -4.95 -17.49
C THR A 122 17.88 -3.43 -17.50
N PHE A 123 16.96 -2.72 -16.83
CA PHE A 123 17.09 -1.27 -16.63
C PHE A 123 18.41 -0.89 -15.96
N LEU A 124 18.77 -1.52 -14.84
CA LEU A 124 20.00 -1.24 -14.09
C LEU A 124 21.27 -1.49 -14.92
N LYS A 125 21.23 -2.42 -15.87
CA LYS A 125 22.36 -2.72 -16.77
C LYS A 125 22.65 -1.58 -17.75
N TYR A 126 21.62 -0.89 -18.25
CA TYR A 126 21.75 0.11 -19.30
C TYR A 126 21.61 1.56 -18.78
N ALA A 127 21.08 1.76 -17.59
CA ALA A 127 20.96 3.08 -16.99
C ALA A 127 22.33 3.66 -16.58
N PRO A 128 22.61 4.94 -16.87
CA PRO A 128 23.73 5.66 -16.28
C PRO A 128 23.70 5.59 -14.75
N ILE A 129 24.85 5.49 -14.08
CA ILE A 129 24.94 5.25 -12.62
C ILE A 129 24.22 6.31 -11.77
N ASP A 130 24.10 7.53 -12.26
CA ASP A 130 23.44 8.67 -11.62
C ASP A 130 21.95 8.79 -12.01
N TYR A 131 21.43 7.87 -12.83
CA TYR A 131 20.04 7.91 -13.29
C TYR A 131 19.08 7.89 -12.11
N ARG A 132 18.14 8.86 -12.10
CA ARG A 132 17.28 9.17 -10.95
C ARG A 132 16.51 7.99 -10.37
N LYS A 133 16.21 6.98 -11.19
CA LYS A 133 15.40 5.81 -10.82
C LYS A 133 16.20 4.58 -10.40
N ILE A 134 17.53 4.64 -10.36
CA ILE A 134 18.35 3.52 -9.88
C ILE A 134 18.03 3.17 -8.42
N PRO A 135 17.98 4.12 -7.45
CA PRO A 135 17.61 3.77 -6.08
C PRO A 135 16.23 3.12 -5.98
N GLU A 136 15.22 3.68 -6.65
CA GLU A 136 13.86 3.09 -6.68
C GLU A 136 13.83 1.68 -7.28
N ALA A 137 14.63 1.41 -8.32
CA ALA A 137 14.73 0.08 -8.91
C ALA A 137 15.29 -0.93 -7.92
N TYR A 138 16.36 -0.59 -7.20
CA TYR A 138 16.92 -1.45 -6.15
C TYR A 138 15.93 -1.70 -5.02
N TYR A 139 15.23 -0.67 -4.54
CA TYR A 139 14.20 -0.85 -3.52
C TYR A 139 12.99 -1.66 -4.01
N SER A 140 12.62 -1.52 -5.28
CA SER A 140 11.56 -2.32 -5.91
C SER A 140 11.95 -3.79 -6.00
N ILE A 141 13.18 -4.10 -6.40
CA ILE A 141 13.71 -5.48 -6.43
C ILE A 141 13.73 -6.06 -5.00
N ALA A 142 14.25 -5.31 -4.03
CA ALA A 142 14.28 -5.73 -2.63
C ALA A 142 12.88 -6.07 -2.11
N SER A 143 11.89 -5.22 -2.42
CA SER A 143 10.49 -5.47 -2.08
C SER A 143 9.93 -6.73 -2.75
N CYS A 144 10.31 -7.01 -4.00
CA CYS A 144 9.88 -8.22 -4.70
C CYS A 144 10.40 -9.48 -3.99
N TYR A 145 11.68 -9.52 -3.62
CA TYR A 145 12.23 -10.65 -2.87
C TYR A 145 11.59 -10.79 -1.49
N PHE A 146 11.40 -9.67 -0.79
CA PHE A 146 10.82 -9.68 0.54
C PHE A 146 9.37 -10.21 0.54
N LEU A 147 8.52 -9.71 -0.36
CA LEU A 147 7.11 -10.11 -0.43
C LEU A 147 6.91 -11.56 -0.91
N ASN A 148 7.88 -12.12 -1.63
CA ASN A 148 7.88 -13.52 -2.07
C ASN A 148 8.73 -14.44 -1.15
N SER A 149 8.98 -14.03 0.09
CA SER A 149 9.81 -14.81 1.02
C SER A 149 9.05 -15.97 1.66
N ALA A 150 9.08 -17.13 1.01
CA ALA A 150 8.80 -18.42 1.68
C ALA A 150 10.06 -19.04 2.32
N VAL A 151 11.26 -18.51 1.98
CA VAL A 151 12.58 -19.07 2.31
C VAL A 151 13.53 -17.95 2.78
N GLU A 152 14.40 -18.26 3.75
CA GLU A 152 15.37 -17.33 4.37
C GLU A 152 16.28 -16.63 3.34
N HIS A 153 16.68 -17.32 2.28
CA HIS A 153 17.50 -16.77 1.18
C HIS A 153 16.89 -15.52 0.52
N ASN A 154 15.56 -15.45 0.39
CA ASN A 154 14.90 -14.29 -0.20
C ASN A 154 14.96 -13.05 0.70
N VAL A 155 15.08 -13.24 2.02
CA VAL A 155 15.25 -12.13 2.96
C VAL A 155 16.66 -11.54 2.86
N GLU A 156 17.68 -12.39 2.74
CA GLU A 156 19.07 -11.94 2.51
C GLU A 156 19.23 -11.18 1.20
N LEU A 157 18.60 -11.68 0.12
CA LEU A 157 18.58 -10.98 -1.17
C LEU A 157 17.86 -9.63 -1.06
N ALA A 158 16.73 -9.57 -0.34
CA ALA A 158 16.03 -8.32 -0.11
C ALA A 158 16.90 -7.29 0.63
N GLU A 159 17.61 -7.71 1.69
CA GLU A 159 18.52 -6.87 2.45
C GLU A 159 19.67 -6.35 1.57
N LYS A 160 20.30 -7.25 0.80
CA LYS A 160 21.36 -6.89 -0.15
C LYS A 160 20.92 -5.84 -1.18
N TYR A 161 19.73 -6.01 -1.76
CA TYR A 161 19.22 -5.04 -2.73
C TYR A 161 18.78 -3.73 -2.08
N TYR A 162 18.29 -3.77 -0.83
CA TYR A 162 18.02 -2.56 -0.06
C TYR A 162 19.29 -1.74 0.19
N GLU A 163 20.40 -2.39 0.58
CA GLU A 163 21.70 -1.73 0.75
C GLU A 163 22.23 -1.13 -0.55
N LYS A 164 22.09 -1.84 -1.68
CA LYS A 164 22.42 -1.29 -3.01
C LYS A 164 21.61 -0.04 -3.34
N GLY A 165 20.35 0.03 -2.91
CA GLY A 165 19.51 1.22 -3.04
C GLY A 165 20.09 2.40 -2.25
N ILE A 166 20.53 2.17 -1.02
CA ILE A 166 21.18 3.19 -0.18
C ILE A 166 22.49 3.66 -0.82
N GLU A 167 23.31 2.75 -1.33
CA GLU A 167 24.56 3.10 -2.01
C GLU A 167 24.29 3.95 -3.26
N ALA A 168 23.30 3.57 -4.06
CA ALA A 168 22.92 4.31 -5.26
C ALA A 168 22.45 5.74 -4.98
N GLU A 169 21.91 6.03 -3.79
CA GLU A 169 21.53 7.39 -3.40
C GLU A 169 22.73 8.34 -3.33
N LYS A 170 23.93 7.83 -3.05
CA LYS A 170 25.15 8.65 -2.99
C LYS A 170 25.54 9.22 -4.37
N HIS A 171 25.05 8.61 -5.45
CA HIS A 171 25.26 9.07 -6.81
C HIS A 171 24.16 10.03 -7.29
N GLN A 172 23.18 10.37 -6.45
CA GLN A 172 22.07 11.24 -6.82
C GLN A 172 22.40 12.72 -6.60
N LEU A 173 21.87 13.58 -7.48
CA LEU A 173 21.95 15.02 -7.29
C LEU A 173 21.31 15.43 -5.95
N PRO A 174 21.89 16.40 -5.21
CA PRO A 174 21.38 16.81 -3.90
C PRO A 174 19.90 17.21 -3.88
N LEU A 175 19.37 17.79 -4.97
CA LEU A 175 17.95 18.15 -5.10
C LEU A 175 16.99 16.93 -5.00
N PHE A 176 17.48 15.72 -5.30
CA PHE A 176 16.70 14.49 -5.20
C PHE A 176 16.84 13.79 -3.85
N LEU A 177 17.63 14.36 -2.92
CA LEU A 177 17.83 13.82 -1.58
C LEU A 177 17.08 14.65 -0.52
N PRO A 178 16.54 14.02 0.55
CA PRO A 178 16.52 12.58 0.79
C PRO A 178 15.63 11.83 -0.22
N TYR A 179 16.07 10.64 -0.65
CA TYR A 179 15.33 9.90 -1.67
C TYR A 179 14.00 9.39 -1.13
N GLY A 180 12.90 9.85 -1.73
CA GLY A 180 11.55 9.44 -1.36
C GLY A 180 11.11 8.17 -2.09
N SER A 181 11.03 7.05 -1.37
CA SER A 181 10.54 5.76 -1.87
C SER A 181 9.67 5.06 -0.84
N ASN A 182 8.52 4.53 -1.28
CA ASN A 182 7.63 3.75 -0.42
C ASN A 182 8.26 2.39 -0.06
N HIS A 183 8.94 1.76 -1.02
CA HIS A 183 9.66 0.51 -0.80
C HIS A 183 10.82 0.70 0.17
N LYS A 184 11.61 1.78 0.03
CA LYS A 184 12.68 2.12 0.99
C LYS A 184 12.12 2.23 2.40
N LEU A 185 11.03 2.97 2.58
CA LEU A 185 10.47 3.20 3.91
C LEU A 185 9.93 1.91 4.55
N MET A 186 9.28 1.07 3.75
CA MET A 186 8.82 -0.25 4.21
C MET A 186 10.00 -1.11 4.66
N LEU A 187 11.03 -1.23 3.82
CA LEU A 187 12.20 -2.08 4.07
C LEU A 187 13.07 -1.53 5.21
N SER A 188 13.14 -0.21 5.37
CA SER A 188 13.92 0.41 6.44
C SER A 188 13.38 0.03 7.82
N GLN A 189 12.06 -0.07 8.00
CA GLN A 189 11.45 -0.53 9.25
C GLN A 189 11.82 -1.98 9.59
N ILE A 190 12.10 -2.79 8.56
CA ILE A 190 12.42 -4.22 8.66
C ILE A 190 13.92 -4.44 8.92
N PHE A 191 14.79 -3.69 8.21
CA PHE A 191 16.24 -3.89 8.28
C PHE A 191 16.96 -2.98 9.29
N HIS A 192 16.42 -1.80 9.65
CA HIS A 192 17.01 -0.99 10.73
C HIS A 192 16.93 -1.64 12.12
N THR A 193 16.10 -2.68 12.29
CA THR A 193 16.02 -3.41 13.55
C THR A 193 17.23 -4.33 13.79
N LYS A 194 18.00 -4.70 12.75
CA LYS A 194 19.22 -5.51 12.89
C LYS A 194 20.47 -4.71 13.31
N SER A 195 20.56 -3.43 12.97
CA SER A 195 21.76 -2.62 13.28
C SER A 195 21.84 -2.14 14.74
N LYS A 196 20.81 -2.39 15.56
CA LYS A 196 20.81 -2.11 17.00
C LYS A 196 20.93 -3.38 17.87
N THR A 197 21.08 -4.55 17.25
CA THR A 197 21.23 -5.83 17.95
C THR A 197 22.64 -6.43 17.82
N SER A 198 23.65 -5.62 17.48
CA SER A 198 25.05 -6.07 17.45
C SER A 198 25.71 -6.17 18.85
N ASP A 199 25.03 -5.77 19.93
CA ASP A 199 25.56 -5.80 21.31
C ASP A 199 24.78 -6.73 22.26
N ILE A 200 24.10 -7.76 21.75
CA ILE A 200 23.60 -8.84 22.61
C ILE A 200 24.38 -10.11 22.27
N SER A 201 25.25 -10.46 23.20
CA SER A 201 26.05 -11.67 23.23
C SER A 201 25.26 -12.88 22.72
N VAL A 202 25.80 -13.47 21.66
CA VAL A 202 25.44 -14.78 21.14
C VAL A 202 25.62 -15.78 22.28
N ILE A 203 24.51 -16.24 22.85
CA ILE A 203 24.47 -17.57 23.47
C ILE A 203 24.15 -18.50 22.32
N GLU A 204 25.19 -19.20 21.86
CA GLU A 204 25.07 -20.35 20.98
C GLU A 204 24.06 -21.32 21.59
N THR A 205 23.02 -21.67 20.84
CA THR A 205 22.37 -22.95 21.04
C THR A 205 22.19 -23.61 19.68
N GLU A 206 22.99 -24.65 19.56
CA GLU A 206 23.06 -25.71 18.58
C GLU A 206 21.73 -26.07 17.89
N THR A 207 21.90 -26.36 16.61
CA THR A 207 21.08 -27.22 15.75
C THR A 207 20.07 -28.10 16.47
N ASN A 208 18.77 -27.86 16.24
CA ASN A 208 17.80 -28.96 16.26
C ASN A 208 16.60 -28.64 15.37
N THR A 209 16.30 -29.53 14.43
CA THR A 209 15.13 -29.56 13.56
C THR A 209 13.82 -29.25 14.32
N GLN A 210 12.98 -28.29 13.86
CA GLN A 210 11.48 -28.35 13.94
C GLN A 210 10.69 -27.04 13.65
N LYS A 211 9.58 -27.22 12.92
CA LYS A 211 8.23 -26.60 13.00
C LYS A 211 7.94 -25.19 12.41
N PRO A 212 6.73 -25.00 11.83
CA PRO A 212 6.31 -23.73 11.24
C PRO A 212 6.22 -22.64 12.31
N LYS A 213 6.82 -21.47 12.05
CA LYS A 213 6.79 -20.29 12.93
C LYS A 213 5.33 -19.90 13.20
N SER A 214 4.98 -19.80 14.49
CA SER A 214 3.62 -19.44 14.93
C SER A 214 3.23 -18.05 14.44
N ARG A 215 2.00 -17.87 13.91
CA ARG A 215 1.45 -16.56 13.50
C ARG A 215 1.50 -15.50 14.62
N LEU A 216 1.54 -15.95 15.87
CA LEU A 216 1.58 -15.06 17.03
C LEU A 216 2.93 -14.34 17.16
N THR A 217 4.00 -14.91 16.58
CA THR A 217 5.33 -14.31 16.55
C THR A 217 5.62 -13.51 15.28
N ASP A 218 4.61 -13.27 14.44
CA ASP A 218 4.74 -12.47 13.23
C ASP A 218 5.08 -10.99 13.59
N PRO A 219 6.19 -10.43 13.05
CA PRO A 219 6.60 -9.06 13.34
C PRO A 219 5.57 -7.98 12.94
N ARG A 220 4.88 -8.15 11.81
CA ARG A 220 3.84 -7.21 11.34
C ARG A 220 2.64 -7.22 12.28
N ARG A 221 2.22 -8.40 12.71
CA ARG A 221 1.17 -8.56 13.72
C ARG A 221 1.53 -7.84 15.01
N ILE A 222 2.76 -8.05 15.50
CA ILE A 222 3.26 -7.39 16.72
C ILE A 222 3.23 -5.87 16.55
N ASP A 223 3.74 -5.34 15.43
CA ASP A 223 3.77 -3.90 15.15
C ASP A 223 2.37 -3.27 15.13
N ILE A 224 1.41 -3.89 14.43
CA ILE A 224 0.03 -3.40 14.37
C ILE A 224 -0.58 -3.32 15.78
N ILE A 225 -0.47 -4.39 16.57
CA ILE A 225 -1.06 -4.44 17.91
C ILE A 225 -0.39 -3.42 18.83
N GLN A 226 0.94 -3.37 18.84
CA GLN A 226 1.68 -2.42 19.70
C GLN A 226 1.40 -0.98 19.31
N SER A 227 1.38 -0.65 18.00
CA SER A 227 1.11 0.70 17.51
C SER A 227 -0.30 1.13 17.90
N HIS A 228 -1.30 0.26 17.71
CA HIS A 228 -2.68 0.54 18.08
C HIS A 228 -2.84 0.78 19.58
N ARG A 229 -2.22 -0.06 20.42
CA ARG A 229 -2.27 0.07 21.88
C ARG A 229 -1.56 1.31 22.41
N LYS A 230 -0.50 1.77 21.74
CA LYS A 230 0.12 3.08 22.04
C LYS A 230 -0.88 4.21 21.79
N CYS A 231 -1.60 4.20 20.66
CA CYS A 231 -2.64 5.19 20.39
C CYS A 231 -3.76 5.16 21.45
N ILE A 232 -4.17 3.98 21.94
CA ILE A 232 -5.13 3.89 23.06
C ILE A 232 -4.57 4.53 24.33
N ALA A 233 -3.31 4.23 24.68
CA ALA A 233 -2.66 4.80 25.85
C ALA A 233 -2.55 6.34 25.77
N GLU A 234 -2.18 6.85 24.60
CA GLU A 234 -2.07 8.30 24.32
C GLU A 234 -3.44 8.97 24.40
N ALA A 235 -4.48 8.38 23.81
CA ALA A 235 -5.84 8.92 23.82
C ALA A 235 -6.43 9.09 25.24
N ARG A 236 -6.00 8.25 26.20
CA ARG A 236 -6.43 8.34 27.60
C ARG A 236 -5.89 9.58 28.32
N ASN A 237 -4.74 10.10 27.88
CA ASN A 237 -4.11 11.27 28.49
C ASN A 237 -4.61 12.59 27.89
N ILE A 238 -5.50 12.54 26.89
CA ILE A 238 -6.08 13.74 26.26
C ILE A 238 -7.30 14.17 27.09
N THR A 239 -7.08 15.11 28.01
CA THR A 239 -8.16 15.84 28.69
C THR A 239 -8.73 16.91 27.77
N SER A 240 -10.01 16.74 27.41
CA SER A 240 -10.94 17.71 26.81
C SER A 240 -10.35 19.10 26.43
N SER A 241 -10.04 19.32 25.15
CA SER A 241 -10.11 20.62 24.44
C SER A 241 -9.27 20.69 23.15
N MET A 242 -8.92 19.57 22.50
CA MET A 242 -8.35 19.67 21.16
C MET A 242 -9.45 19.91 20.13
N ASN A 243 -9.43 21.12 19.55
CA ASN A 243 -10.11 21.44 18.30
C ASN A 243 -9.89 20.29 17.31
N TYR A 244 -10.97 19.58 16.97
CA TYR A 244 -10.96 18.47 16.03
C TYR A 244 -10.34 18.95 14.71
N LEU A 245 -9.06 18.69 14.51
CA LEU A 245 -8.41 18.83 13.21
C LEU A 245 -9.00 17.74 12.33
N THR A 246 -10.06 18.09 11.59
CA THR A 246 -10.64 17.28 10.50
C THR A 246 -9.65 17.20 9.33
N ARG A 247 -8.44 16.66 9.56
CA ARG A 247 -7.51 16.29 8.50
C ARG A 247 -7.86 14.88 8.01
N THR A 248 -9.07 14.74 7.48
CA THR A 248 -9.42 13.53 6.72
C THR A 248 -8.75 13.64 5.36
N VAL A 249 -7.76 12.79 5.10
CA VAL A 249 -7.17 12.69 3.75
C VAL A 249 -8.26 12.16 2.83
N LYS A 250 -8.65 12.95 1.83
CA LYS A 250 -9.64 12.53 0.83
C LYS A 250 -9.20 11.21 0.18
N PRO A 251 -10.13 10.28 -0.07
CA PRO A 251 -9.80 9.05 -0.77
C PRO A 251 -9.43 9.33 -2.22
N ARG A 252 -8.53 8.52 -2.79
CA ARG A 252 -8.20 8.59 -4.22
C ARG A 252 -9.28 7.90 -5.07
N LEU A 253 -9.89 6.86 -4.51
CA LEU A 253 -10.98 6.10 -5.10
C LEU A 253 -12.14 6.08 -4.11
N HIS A 254 -13.37 6.26 -4.59
CA HIS A 254 -14.57 6.13 -3.76
C HIS A 254 -15.05 4.67 -3.73
N GLN A 255 -15.35 4.18 -2.54
CA GLN A 255 -15.99 2.88 -2.34
C GLN A 255 -17.48 3.04 -2.63
N ASN A 256 -17.92 2.64 -3.82
CA ASN A 256 -19.34 2.55 -4.15
C ASN A 256 -19.80 1.13 -3.84
N SER A 257 -20.80 0.95 -2.97
CA SER A 257 -21.20 -0.37 -2.50
C SER A 257 -22.69 -0.65 -2.67
N PRO A 258 -23.07 -1.81 -3.23
CA PRO A 258 -24.45 -2.30 -3.17
C PRO A 258 -24.76 -2.82 -1.76
N ALA A 259 -26.03 -2.77 -1.34
CA ALA A 259 -26.46 -3.18 -0.01
C ALA A 259 -26.50 -4.71 0.22
N SER A 260 -25.83 -5.53 -0.59
CA SER A 260 -26.00 -6.98 -0.61
C SER A 260 -24.71 -7.76 -0.81
N LEU A 261 -24.64 -8.93 -0.16
CA LEU A 261 -23.57 -9.94 -0.34
C LEU A 261 -23.72 -10.74 -1.64
N ILE A 262 -24.89 -10.69 -2.29
CA ILE A 262 -25.21 -11.51 -3.45
C ILE A 262 -24.27 -11.15 -4.61
N GLY A 263 -23.57 -12.15 -5.13
CA GLY A 263 -22.66 -12.01 -6.28
C GLY A 263 -21.24 -11.56 -5.92
N LEU A 264 -20.92 -11.34 -4.65
CA LEU A 264 -19.57 -11.02 -4.22
C LEU A 264 -18.71 -12.28 -4.01
N LYS A 265 -17.45 -12.21 -4.41
CA LYS A 265 -16.44 -13.26 -4.17
C LYS A 265 -15.74 -13.03 -2.83
N ALA A 266 -15.47 -14.09 -2.08
CA ALA A 266 -14.66 -13.96 -0.88
C ALA A 266 -13.23 -13.53 -1.23
N ILE A 267 -12.62 -12.68 -0.40
CA ILE A 267 -11.20 -12.33 -0.45
C ILE A 267 -10.63 -12.32 0.97
N THR A 268 -9.35 -12.67 1.09
CA THR A 268 -8.57 -12.68 2.34
C THR A 268 -7.57 -11.54 2.38
N LEU A 269 -7.02 -11.23 3.55
CA LEU A 269 -6.01 -10.16 3.68
C LEU A 269 -4.74 -10.47 2.88
N ARG A 270 -4.38 -11.74 2.74
CA ARG A 270 -3.19 -12.17 1.97
C ARG A 270 -3.35 -11.96 0.47
N GLU A 271 -4.57 -12.10 -0.05
CA GLU A 271 -4.88 -11.89 -1.46
C GLU A 271 -4.96 -10.40 -1.82
N MET A 272 -5.15 -9.54 -0.81
CA MET A 272 -5.11 -8.10 -0.97
C MET A 272 -3.65 -7.60 -1.00
N ASN A 273 -3.28 -6.90 -2.07
CA ASN A 273 -1.96 -6.33 -2.25
C ASN A 273 -1.82 -5.07 -1.36
N PRO A 274 -0.99 -5.11 -0.30
CA PRO A 274 -0.84 -3.98 0.62
C PRO A 274 -0.15 -2.77 -0.02
N MET A 275 0.44 -2.94 -1.20
CA MET A 275 1.14 -1.89 -1.93
C MET A 275 0.28 -1.19 -2.99
N LYS A 276 -0.97 -1.64 -3.18
CA LYS A 276 -1.88 -1.10 -4.19
C LYS A 276 -2.94 -0.24 -3.50
N ASP A 277 -3.10 0.99 -3.99
CA ASP A 277 -4.22 1.88 -3.63
C ASP A 277 -5.43 1.44 -4.48
N HIS A 278 -6.21 0.49 -3.98
CA HIS A 278 -7.14 -0.29 -4.81
C HIS A 278 -8.40 -0.73 -4.07
N VAL A 279 -9.53 -0.53 -4.74
CA VAL A 279 -10.85 -1.02 -4.32
C VAL A 279 -11.10 -2.37 -4.98
N TYR A 280 -11.22 -3.43 -4.18
CA TYR A 280 -11.48 -4.78 -4.67
C TYR A 280 -12.97 -4.95 -5.01
N GLN A 281 -13.40 -4.38 -6.14
CA GLN A 281 -14.80 -4.43 -6.58
C GLN A 281 -15.27 -5.85 -6.85
N GLY A 282 -16.47 -6.20 -6.40
CA GLY A 282 -17.04 -7.54 -6.54
C GLY A 282 -16.54 -8.53 -5.49
N TYR A 283 -15.85 -8.07 -4.45
CA TYR A 283 -15.34 -8.91 -3.38
C TYR A 283 -15.93 -8.55 -2.00
N VAL A 284 -15.88 -9.51 -1.09
CA VAL A 284 -16.22 -9.36 0.33
C VAL A 284 -15.09 -9.89 1.20
N LEU A 285 -14.64 -9.06 2.13
CA LEU A 285 -13.66 -9.44 3.15
C LEU A 285 -14.38 -9.67 4.49
N SER A 286 -14.26 -10.87 5.04
CA SER A 286 -14.82 -11.20 6.36
C SER A 286 -13.73 -11.14 7.42
N VAL A 287 -13.99 -10.39 8.49
CA VAL A 287 -13.02 -10.13 9.55
C VAL A 287 -13.65 -10.08 10.94
N THR A 288 -12.80 -10.29 11.95
CA THR A 288 -13.12 -10.14 13.37
C THR A 288 -12.37 -8.94 13.94
N ILE A 289 -13.04 -8.08 14.70
CA ILE A 289 -12.42 -6.96 15.41
C ILE A 289 -11.49 -7.50 16.48
N PHE A 290 -10.19 -7.25 16.34
CA PHE A 290 -9.16 -7.83 17.20
C PHE A 290 -8.86 -7.00 18.46
N GLU A 291 -9.07 -5.69 18.43
CA GLU A 291 -8.87 -4.82 19.59
C GLU A 291 -9.86 -3.65 19.55
N GLN A 292 -10.18 -3.09 20.72
CA GLN A 292 -11.09 -1.94 20.81
C GLN A 292 -10.49 -0.67 20.20
N SER A 293 -11.30 0.16 19.57
CA SER A 293 -10.88 1.47 19.05
C SER A 293 -10.60 2.47 20.18
N PRO A 294 -9.57 3.33 20.06
CA PRO A 294 -9.49 4.54 20.88
C PRO A 294 -10.68 5.46 20.57
N THR A 295 -11.13 6.24 21.57
CA THR A 295 -12.24 7.19 21.44
C THR A 295 -11.79 8.42 20.66
N VAL A 296 -11.75 8.35 19.33
CA VAL A 296 -11.34 9.46 18.46
C VAL A 296 -12.39 9.73 17.39
N GLU A 297 -13.33 10.62 17.69
CA GLU A 297 -14.29 11.13 16.70
C GLU A 297 -13.56 11.98 15.64
N PRO A 298 -13.96 11.97 14.35
CA PRO A 298 -15.16 11.36 13.74
C PRO A 298 -14.87 10.05 12.95
N SER A 299 -13.91 9.22 13.38
CA SER A 299 -13.54 7.99 12.65
C SER A 299 -13.18 6.84 13.57
N VAL A 300 -13.57 5.61 13.23
CA VAL A 300 -13.26 4.42 14.03
C VAL A 300 -12.02 3.74 13.49
N TRP A 301 -11.01 3.56 14.34
CA TRP A 301 -9.73 2.94 13.98
C TRP A 301 -9.55 1.69 14.81
N LEU A 302 -9.46 0.53 14.17
CA LEU A 302 -9.33 -0.73 14.89
C LEU A 302 -8.58 -1.78 14.07
N PRO A 303 -7.81 -2.67 14.71
CA PRO A 303 -7.21 -3.81 14.03
C PRO A 303 -8.27 -4.91 13.83
N VAL A 304 -8.22 -5.53 12.67
CA VAL A 304 -9.10 -6.64 12.29
C VAL A 304 -8.30 -7.85 11.86
N GLU A 305 -8.80 -9.03 12.20
CA GLU A 305 -8.21 -10.33 11.87
C GLU A 305 -9.13 -11.08 10.90
N ASP A 306 -8.60 -11.58 9.78
CA ASP A 306 -9.38 -12.46 8.89
C ASP A 306 -9.41 -13.91 9.41
N ASP A 307 -10.18 -14.78 8.74
CA ASP A 307 -10.33 -16.17 9.17
C ASP A 307 -9.01 -17.00 9.05
N ASN A 308 -8.00 -16.50 8.33
CA ASN A 308 -6.67 -17.11 8.26
C ASN A 308 -5.75 -16.67 9.42
N GLY A 309 -6.20 -15.71 10.22
CA GLY A 309 -5.46 -15.19 11.36
C GLY A 309 -4.46 -14.10 10.99
N ASP A 310 -4.54 -13.55 9.76
CA ASP A 310 -3.77 -12.39 9.34
C ASP A 310 -4.42 -11.12 9.90
N LEU A 311 -3.60 -10.14 10.26
CA LEU A 311 -4.05 -8.94 10.97
C LEU A 311 -3.77 -7.70 10.13
N GLU A 312 -4.75 -6.82 10.02
CA GLU A 312 -4.56 -5.53 9.36
C GLU A 312 -5.33 -4.40 10.07
N ARG A 313 -4.96 -3.16 9.76
CA ARG A 313 -5.60 -1.96 10.31
C ARG A 313 -6.83 -1.57 9.49
N LEU A 314 -7.94 -1.26 10.15
CA LEU A 314 -9.17 -0.76 9.54
C LEU A 314 -9.46 0.67 10.02
N PHE A 315 -9.82 1.52 9.06
CA PHE A 315 -10.17 2.93 9.28
C PHE A 315 -11.55 3.22 8.67
N ILE A 316 -12.54 3.44 9.52
CA ILE A 316 -13.92 3.75 9.13
C ILE A 316 -14.14 5.26 9.28
N TYR A 317 -14.47 5.93 8.18
CA TYR A 317 -14.65 7.38 8.11
C TYR A 317 -16.13 7.78 7.95
N ASN A 318 -16.37 9.09 7.96
CA ASN A 318 -17.69 9.71 7.76
C ASN A 318 -18.74 9.26 8.78
N ILE A 319 -18.29 8.94 10.00
CA ILE A 319 -19.18 8.61 11.10
C ILE A 319 -19.73 9.92 11.69
N PRO A 320 -21.06 10.07 11.87
CA PRO A 320 -21.63 11.25 12.51
C PRO A 320 -20.98 11.49 13.88
N PRO A 321 -20.55 12.73 14.20
CA PRO A 321 -19.88 13.03 15.47
C PRO A 321 -20.69 12.63 16.71
N SER A 322 -22.03 12.69 16.64
CA SER A 322 -22.94 12.29 17.71
C SER A 322 -23.02 10.79 17.96
N GLU A 323 -22.59 9.96 17.00
CA GLU A 323 -22.78 8.50 17.03
C GLU A 323 -21.47 7.73 17.26
N GLY A 324 -20.31 8.37 17.06
CA GLY A 324 -19.00 7.71 17.12
C GLY A 324 -18.72 6.94 18.41
N ARG A 325 -18.98 7.54 19.57
CA ARG A 325 -18.78 6.88 20.87
C ARG A 325 -19.73 5.69 21.08
N GLN A 326 -20.98 5.82 20.66
CA GLN A 326 -21.96 4.75 20.79
C GLN A 326 -21.63 3.58 19.85
N LEU A 327 -21.25 3.87 18.60
CA LEU A 327 -20.82 2.87 17.63
C LEU A 327 -19.59 2.09 18.13
N ILE A 328 -18.59 2.75 18.73
CA ILE A 328 -17.42 2.05 19.29
C ILE A 328 -17.81 1.14 20.47
N THR A 329 -18.74 1.60 21.32
CA THR A 329 -19.08 0.91 22.57
C THR A 329 -20.03 -0.26 22.34
N ASP A 330 -20.99 -0.10 21.41
CA ASP A 330 -22.11 -1.02 21.25
C ASP A 330 -22.04 -1.81 19.94
N THR A 331 -21.36 -1.29 18.92
CA THR A 331 -21.38 -1.85 17.56
C THR A 331 -20.04 -2.48 17.17
N TYR A 332 -18.96 -1.71 17.17
CA TYR A 332 -17.61 -2.14 16.78
C TYR A 332 -16.81 -2.69 17.96
N THR A 333 -17.40 -3.68 18.62
CA THR A 333 -16.86 -4.26 19.85
C THR A 333 -15.77 -5.31 19.58
N TYR A 334 -14.85 -5.45 20.53
CA TYR A 334 -13.83 -6.49 20.50
C TYR A 334 -14.45 -7.90 20.37
N GLY A 335 -14.04 -8.64 19.34
CA GLY A 335 -14.58 -9.95 18.99
C GLY A 335 -15.79 -9.92 18.06
N ALA A 336 -16.29 -8.75 17.66
CA ALA A 336 -17.37 -8.65 16.69
C ALA A 336 -16.92 -9.06 15.28
N LYS A 337 -17.79 -9.79 14.57
CA LYS A 337 -17.56 -10.17 13.17
C LYS A 337 -18.27 -9.22 12.20
N MET A 338 -17.57 -8.85 11.13
CA MET A 338 -18.12 -8.03 10.06
C MET A 338 -17.66 -8.50 8.69
N SER A 339 -18.45 -8.15 7.69
CA SER A 339 -18.11 -8.29 6.28
C SER A 339 -17.98 -6.90 5.66
N ILE A 340 -16.86 -6.65 4.98
CA ILE A 340 -16.56 -5.40 4.29
C ILE A 340 -16.75 -5.65 2.79
N LEU A 341 -17.72 -4.98 2.20
CA LEU A 341 -18.05 -5.07 0.78
C LEU A 341 -17.10 -4.19 -0.02
N ASN A 342 -16.57 -4.69 -1.13
CA ASN A 342 -15.61 -3.98 -1.98
C ASN A 342 -14.46 -3.38 -1.16
N PRO A 343 -13.70 -4.19 -0.41
CA PRO A 343 -12.74 -3.66 0.56
C PRO A 343 -11.68 -2.80 -0.15
N TYR A 344 -11.35 -1.66 0.45
CA TYR A 344 -10.42 -0.68 -0.12
C TYR A 344 -9.08 -0.72 0.64
N MET A 345 -8.05 -1.30 0.01
CA MET A 345 -6.68 -1.29 0.51
C MET A 345 -5.97 0.00 0.05
N ARG A 346 -5.27 0.66 0.97
CA ARG A 346 -4.45 1.84 0.63
C ARG A 346 -3.32 2.09 1.61
N PHE A 347 -2.44 3.00 1.23
CA PHE A 347 -1.51 3.63 2.17
C PHE A 347 -2.20 4.73 2.98
N THR A 348 -1.98 4.68 4.29
CA THR A 348 -2.42 5.69 5.26
C THR A 348 -1.40 6.82 5.40
N ALA A 349 -1.70 7.85 6.19
CA ALA A 349 -0.83 9.04 6.34
C ALA A 349 0.55 8.71 6.93
N ASP A 350 0.64 7.68 7.75
CA ASP A 350 1.88 7.10 8.29
C ASP A 350 2.57 6.13 7.30
N ARG A 351 2.09 6.08 6.05
CA ARG A 351 2.67 5.33 4.92
C ARG A 351 2.71 3.81 5.13
N LYS A 352 1.85 3.29 5.99
CA LYS A 352 1.61 1.86 6.18
C LYS A 352 0.30 1.44 5.48
N PRO A 353 0.12 0.16 5.13
CA PRO A 353 -1.12 -0.34 4.51
C PRO A 353 -2.28 -0.36 5.51
N GLY A 354 -3.48 -0.11 5.03
CA GLY A 354 -4.68 -0.18 5.84
C GLY A 354 -5.93 -0.27 4.98
N ILE A 355 -6.95 -0.92 5.53
CA ILE A 355 -8.27 -0.98 4.95
C ILE A 355 -8.97 0.32 5.29
N ARG A 356 -9.47 1.00 4.27
CA ARG A 356 -10.29 2.20 4.42
C ARG A 356 -11.74 1.87 4.11
N VAL A 357 -12.63 2.41 4.91
CA VAL A 357 -14.07 2.42 4.64
C VAL A 357 -14.55 3.86 4.68
N ASP A 358 -15.10 4.32 3.55
CA ASP A 358 -15.66 5.68 3.42
C ASP A 358 -17.19 5.69 3.54
N ASP A 359 -17.84 4.56 3.25
CA ASP A 359 -19.29 4.38 3.32
C ASP A 359 -19.61 3.25 4.30
N VAL A 360 -20.19 3.59 5.45
CA VAL A 360 -20.55 2.62 6.50
C VAL A 360 -21.58 1.58 6.02
N SER A 361 -22.36 1.88 4.97
CA SER A 361 -23.29 0.90 4.38
C SER A 361 -22.57 -0.26 3.66
N SER A 362 -21.27 -0.12 3.40
CA SER A 362 -20.40 -1.20 2.91
C SER A 362 -19.98 -2.20 3.99
N ILE A 363 -20.42 -2.01 5.24
CA ILE A 363 -20.14 -2.94 6.34
C ILE A 363 -21.43 -3.65 6.72
N ILE A 364 -21.38 -4.98 6.76
CA ILE A 364 -22.45 -5.83 7.30
C ILE A 364 -21.92 -6.50 8.56
N LEU A 365 -22.56 -6.22 9.70
CA LEU A 365 -22.27 -6.89 10.97
C LEU A 365 -23.02 -8.22 11.01
N GLN A 366 -22.34 -9.30 11.41
CA GLN A 366 -22.91 -10.64 11.38
C GLN A 366 -23.80 -10.97 12.61
N GLY A 367 -23.98 -10.02 13.53
CA GLY A 367 -24.82 -10.16 14.73
C GLY A 367 -24.19 -10.98 15.86
N ASP A 368 -24.74 -10.86 17.07
CA ASP A 368 -24.13 -11.35 18.32
C ASP A 368 -23.86 -12.85 18.38
N THR A 369 -24.61 -13.66 17.64
CA THR A 369 -24.44 -15.11 17.60
C THR A 369 -23.15 -15.54 16.89
N HIS A 370 -22.63 -14.69 15.99
CA HIS A 370 -21.42 -14.95 15.21
C HIS A 370 -20.16 -14.32 15.84
N ASN A 371 -20.33 -13.45 16.84
CA ASN A 371 -19.23 -12.81 17.55
C ASN A 371 -18.43 -13.83 18.38
N VAL A 372 -17.12 -13.59 18.50
CA VAL A 372 -16.22 -14.48 19.23
C VAL A 372 -16.40 -14.27 20.73
N LYS A 373 -17.24 -15.12 21.36
CA LYS A 373 -17.51 -15.04 22.80
C LYS A 373 -16.24 -15.25 23.62
N ASN A 374 -16.02 -14.37 24.59
CA ASN A 374 -14.86 -14.41 25.49
C ASN A 374 -13.55 -14.58 24.73
N MET A 375 -13.34 -13.80 23.67
CA MET A 375 -12.15 -13.93 22.82
C MET A 375 -10.85 -13.74 23.60
N CYS A 376 -9.86 -14.59 23.33
CA CYS A 376 -8.51 -14.48 23.86
C CYS A 376 -7.79 -13.27 23.25
N ARG A 377 -7.37 -12.34 24.11
CA ARG A 377 -6.73 -11.06 23.72
C ARG A 377 -5.41 -11.24 22.97
N CYS A 378 -4.78 -12.40 23.13
CA CYS A 378 -3.52 -12.72 22.48
C CYS A 378 -3.73 -13.39 21.10
N CYS A 379 -4.53 -14.46 21.06
CA CYS A 379 -4.59 -15.35 19.90
C CYS A 379 -5.94 -15.41 19.20
N GLY A 380 -6.94 -14.61 19.62
CA GLY A 380 -8.24 -14.56 18.98
C GLY A 380 -9.15 -15.79 19.22
N LYS A 381 -8.68 -16.82 19.94
CA LYS A 381 -9.51 -18.01 20.23
C LYS A 381 -10.71 -17.68 21.12
N ALA A 382 -11.86 -18.28 20.82
CA ALA A 382 -13.07 -18.17 21.65
C ALA A 382 -12.91 -18.82 23.03
N ASN A 383 -13.84 -18.50 23.93
CA ASN A 383 -14.05 -19.17 25.22
C ASN A 383 -12.83 -19.12 26.15
N ALA A 384 -12.13 -17.99 26.18
CA ALA A 384 -11.06 -17.75 27.12
C ALA A 384 -11.59 -17.68 28.57
N THR A 385 -11.00 -18.50 29.44
CA THR A 385 -11.44 -18.68 30.83
C THR A 385 -10.62 -17.87 31.83
N LYS A 386 -9.37 -17.52 31.51
CA LYS A 386 -8.49 -16.77 32.41
C LYS A 386 -8.67 -15.28 32.17
N THR A 387 -8.62 -14.47 33.22
CA THR A 387 -8.70 -13.01 33.15
C THR A 387 -7.43 -12.38 33.67
N CYS A 388 -7.05 -11.22 33.14
CA CYS A 388 -6.01 -10.40 33.76
C CYS A 388 -6.44 -10.04 35.19
N SER A 389 -5.55 -10.24 36.16
CA SER A 389 -5.82 -9.92 37.57
C SER A 389 -5.98 -8.43 37.83
N ASN A 390 -5.35 -7.58 37.00
CA ASN A 390 -5.39 -6.12 37.13
C ASN A 390 -6.68 -5.54 36.51
N CYS A 391 -6.80 -5.56 35.17
CA CYS A 391 -7.92 -4.93 34.47
C CYS A 391 -9.23 -5.74 34.51
N ARG A 392 -9.17 -7.05 34.76
CA ARG A 392 -10.29 -8.02 34.71
C ARG A 392 -11.07 -8.09 33.39
N SER A 393 -10.80 -7.21 32.43
CA SER A 393 -11.46 -7.11 31.13
C SER A 393 -10.79 -7.96 30.05
N ALA A 394 -9.46 -8.10 30.09
CA ALA A 394 -8.73 -8.94 29.15
C ALA A 394 -8.80 -10.42 29.54
N ARG A 395 -9.13 -11.26 28.57
CA ARG A 395 -9.25 -12.71 28.73
C ARG A 395 -8.19 -13.46 27.93
N TYR A 396 -7.77 -14.62 28.43
CA TYR A 396 -6.74 -15.48 27.84
C TYR A 396 -7.15 -16.95 27.89
N CYS A 397 -6.88 -17.69 26.80
CA CYS A 397 -7.12 -19.14 26.80
C CYS A 397 -6.09 -19.89 27.66
N SER A 398 -4.89 -19.35 27.83
CA SER A 398 -3.80 -19.97 28.58
C SER A 398 -2.90 -18.94 29.28
N VAL A 399 -2.09 -19.39 30.24
CA VAL A 399 -1.12 -18.53 30.96
C VAL A 399 -0.02 -18.06 30.00
N GLU A 400 0.31 -18.88 29.00
CA GLU A 400 1.28 -18.56 27.96
C GLU A 400 0.78 -17.40 27.08
N CYS A 401 -0.49 -17.43 26.67
CA CYS A 401 -1.12 -16.31 25.94
C CYS A 401 -1.11 -15.02 26.77
N GLN A 402 -1.37 -15.12 28.08
CA GLN A 402 -1.29 -13.97 28.97
C GLN A 402 0.15 -13.42 29.04
N ARG A 403 1.15 -14.28 29.30
CA ARG A 403 2.56 -13.86 29.34
C ARG A 403 3.01 -13.24 28.02
N MET A 404 2.58 -13.81 26.90
CA MET A 404 2.91 -13.29 25.57
C MET A 404 2.25 -11.95 25.28
N ASP A 405 0.98 -11.76 25.62
CA ASP A 405 0.30 -10.47 25.44
C ASP A 405 1.00 -9.35 26.23
N TRP A 406 1.44 -9.66 27.45
CA TRP A 406 2.21 -8.74 28.27
C TRP A 406 3.61 -8.44 27.71
N LYS A 407 4.35 -9.49 27.31
CA LYS A 407 5.75 -9.36 26.88
C LYS A 407 5.88 -8.83 25.45
N GLN A 408 5.07 -9.33 24.52
CA GLN A 408 5.19 -9.06 23.09
C GLN A 408 4.17 -8.05 22.58
N TYR A 409 2.91 -8.12 22.99
CA TYR A 409 1.87 -7.21 22.46
C TYR A 409 1.63 -5.97 23.33
N GLY A 410 2.38 -5.80 24.43
CA GLY A 410 2.33 -4.59 25.23
C GLY A 410 1.03 -4.39 25.99
N HIS A 411 0.45 -5.45 26.56
CA HIS A 411 -0.79 -5.37 27.37
C HIS A 411 -0.80 -4.23 28.40
N LYS A 412 0.36 -3.94 29.00
CA LYS A 412 0.56 -2.85 29.97
C LYS A 412 0.06 -1.48 29.49
N LEU A 413 0.03 -1.24 28.18
CA LEU A 413 -0.41 0.03 27.58
C LEU A 413 -1.93 0.24 27.70
N ILE A 414 -2.68 -0.87 27.76
CA ILE A 414 -4.14 -0.85 27.76
C ILE A 414 -4.76 -1.42 29.05
N CYS A 415 -3.94 -1.92 29.97
CA CYS A 415 -4.36 -2.55 31.21
C CYS A 415 -4.85 -1.51 32.22
N ASN A 416 -6.17 -1.28 32.26
CA ASN A 416 -6.84 -0.34 33.15
C ASN A 416 -7.87 -1.03 34.04
#